data_AF-A0A2E1HAA9-F1
#
_entry.id   AF-A0A2E1HAA9-F1
#
_cell.length_a   1.000
_cell.length_b   1.000
_cell.length_c   1.000
_cell.angle_alpha   90.00
_cell.angle_beta   90.00
_cell.angle_gamma   90.00
#
_symmetry.space_group_name_H-M   'P 1'
#
loop_
_entity.id
_entity.type
_entity.pdbx_description
1 polymer ?
#
loop_
_entity_poly.entity_id
_entity_poly.type
_entity_poly.pdbx_seq_one_letter_code
_entity_poly.pdbx_strand_id
1 'polypeptide(L)'
;MVSVTLSMPDAMKEWIDGRIVEGEYASTSDYIRDLVRRDRERRARPDLTLDDLRRLVEEARASGIGDRSIDEIKQEGRRRASARTGPDD
;
A
#
# COMPACT_ATOMS: atom_id res chain seq x y z
N MET A 1 5.66 -27.08 7.99
CA MET A 1 6.49 -26.13 7.21
C MET A 1 6.87 -26.78 5.90
N VAL A 2 6.91 -26.01 4.82
CA VAL A 2 7.47 -26.42 3.53
C VAL A 2 8.89 -25.85 3.42
N SER A 3 9.84 -26.62 2.93
CA SER A 3 11.22 -26.15 2.70
C SER A 3 11.40 -25.72 1.26
N VAL A 4 12.09 -24.60 1.05
CA VAL A 4 12.43 -24.07 -0.27
C VAL A 4 13.92 -23.72 -0.26
N THR A 5 14.67 -24.22 -1.24
CA THR A 5 16.08 -23.86 -1.45
C THR A 5 16.17 -22.69 -2.42
N LEU A 6 16.91 -21.64 -2.04
CA LEU A 6 17.08 -20.42 -2.82
C LEU A 6 18.58 -20.17 -3.01
N SER A 7 18.98 -19.81 -4.23
CA SER A 7 20.33 -19.31 -4.52
C SER A 7 20.26 -17.79 -4.70
N MET A 8 21.22 -17.08 -4.13
CA MET A 8 21.33 -15.62 -4.23
C MET A 8 22.80 -15.20 -4.25
N PRO A 9 23.12 -14.00 -4.79
CA PRO A 9 24.48 -13.46 -4.73
C PRO A 9 24.94 -13.26 -3.27
N ASP A 10 26.25 -13.38 -3.04
CA ASP A 10 26.83 -13.24 -1.69
C ASP A 10 26.50 -11.89 -1.05
N ALA A 11 26.57 -10.80 -1.82
CA ALA A 11 26.21 -9.46 -1.35
C ALA A 11 24.78 -9.37 -0.82
N MET A 12 23.84 -10.13 -1.39
CA MET A 12 22.46 -10.18 -0.88
C MET A 12 22.39 -10.92 0.45
N LYS A 13 23.14 -12.03 0.58
CA LYS A 13 23.21 -12.78 1.83
C LYS A 13 23.82 -11.94 2.95
N GLU A 14 24.94 -11.26 2.69
CA GLU A 14 25.61 -10.38 3.64
C GLU A 14 24.68 -9.27 4.14
N TRP A 15 23.91 -8.67 3.22
CA TRP A 15 22.93 -7.66 3.59
C TRP A 15 21.84 -8.22 4.52
N ILE A 16 21.32 -9.43 4.24
CA ILE A 16 20.31 -10.08 5.10
C ILE A 16 20.91 -10.44 6.48
N ASP A 17 22.13 -10.96 6.51
CA ASP A 17 22.84 -11.29 7.75
C ASP A 17 23.02 -10.03 8.61
N GLY A 18 23.29 -8.86 8.01
CA GLY A 18 23.32 -7.58 8.72
C GLY A 18 22.01 -7.27 9.47
N ARG A 19 20.85 -7.49 8.83
CA ARG A 19 19.53 -7.30 9.46
C ARG A 19 19.28 -8.28 10.62
N ILE A 20 19.87 -9.47 10.56
CA ILE A 20 19.80 -10.46 11.64
C ILE A 20 20.67 -10.03 12.83
N VAL A 21 21.88 -9.54 12.56
CA VAL A 21 22.80 -9.03 13.60
C VAL A 21 22.21 -7.81 14.30
N GLU A 22 21.51 -6.95 13.58
CA GLU A 22 20.75 -5.81 14.14
C GLU A 22 19.57 -6.24 15.03
N GLY A 23 19.25 -7.54 15.05
CA GLY A 23 18.16 -8.11 15.87
C GLY A 23 16.77 -7.92 15.28
N GLU A 24 16.66 -7.41 14.04
CA GLU A 24 15.36 -7.23 13.39
C GLU A 24 14.73 -8.55 12.95
N TYR A 25 15.56 -9.57 12.68
CA TYR A 25 15.12 -10.90 12.25
C TYR A 25 15.95 -11.98 12.93
N ALA A 26 15.32 -13.11 13.29
CA ALA A 26 16.01 -14.23 13.94
C ALA A 26 16.74 -15.16 12.94
N SER A 27 16.37 -15.13 11.67
CA SER A 27 16.98 -15.94 10.61
C SER A 27 16.69 -15.40 9.21
N THR A 28 17.44 -15.88 8.21
CA THR A 28 17.16 -15.60 6.80
C THR A 28 15.75 -16.05 6.40
N SER A 29 15.30 -17.21 6.90
CA SER A 29 13.95 -17.73 6.63
C SER A 29 12.86 -16.82 7.19
N ASP A 30 13.09 -16.18 8.33
CA ASP A 30 12.14 -15.22 8.91
C ASP A 30 12.08 -13.94 8.10
N TYR A 31 13.23 -13.43 7.66
CA TYR A 31 13.30 -12.28 6.76
C TYR A 31 12.56 -12.53 5.44
N ILE A 32 12.79 -13.69 4.81
CA ILE A 32 12.13 -14.06 3.55
C ILE A 32 10.62 -14.23 3.74
N ARG A 33 10.18 -14.84 4.85
CA ARG A 33 8.74 -15.00 5.15
C ARG A 33 8.07 -13.63 5.31
N ASP A 34 8.73 -12.70 5.99
CA ASP A 34 8.23 -11.35 6.16
C ASP A 34 8.17 -10.59 4.83
N LEU A 35 9.19 -10.72 3.97
CA LEU A 35 9.17 -10.17 2.61
C LEU A 35 7.98 -10.68 1.80
N VAL A 36 7.71 -11.98 1.83
CA VAL A 36 6.56 -12.57 1.12
C VAL A 36 5.25 -12.04 1.68
N ARG A 37 5.13 -11.90 3.00
CA ARG A 37 3.94 -11.31 3.64
C ARG A 37 3.72 -9.87 3.18
N ARG A 38 4.75 -9.03 3.23
CA ARG A 38 4.70 -7.64 2.76
C ARG A 38 4.36 -7.56 1.27
N ASP A 39 4.89 -8.46 0.45
CA ASP A 39 4.57 -8.52 -0.97
C ASP A 39 3.10 -8.87 -1.21
N ARG A 40 2.57 -9.86 -0.49
CA ARG A 40 1.15 -10.21 -0.53
C ARG A 40 0.27 -9.05 -0.08
N GLU A 41 0.65 -8.34 0.98
CA GLU A 41 -0.09 -7.17 1.47
C GLU A 41 -0.12 -6.05 0.43
N ARG A 42 1.04 -5.70 -0.17
CA ARG A 42 1.14 -4.70 -1.24
C ARG A 42 0.35 -5.07 -2.50
N ARG A 43 0.20 -6.37 -2.80
CA ARG A 43 -0.59 -6.82 -3.96
C ARG A 43 -2.09 -6.95 -3.64
N ALA A 44 -2.43 -7.31 -2.41
CA ALA A 44 -3.82 -7.50 -1.97
C ALA A 44 -4.53 -6.18 -1.70
N ARG A 45 -3.78 -5.16 -1.27
CA ARG A 45 -4.19 -3.77 -1.29
C ARG A 45 -3.24 -3.05 -2.23
N PRO A 46 -3.65 -2.74 -3.48
CA PRO A 46 -2.89 -1.81 -4.29
C PRO A 46 -2.99 -0.46 -3.60
N ASP A 47 -2.12 -0.24 -2.62
CA ASP A 47 -1.80 1.10 -2.17
C ASP A 47 -1.44 1.87 -3.43
N LEU A 48 -2.00 3.08 -3.58
CA LEU A 48 -1.64 3.94 -4.68
C LEU A 48 -0.12 4.04 -4.71
N THR A 49 0.50 3.54 -5.78
CA THR A 49 1.94 3.67 -5.94
C THR A 49 2.30 5.15 -6.00
N LEU A 50 3.58 5.49 -5.80
CA LEU A 50 4.02 6.87 -5.97
C LEU A 50 3.65 7.42 -7.36
N ASP A 51 3.66 6.56 -8.38
CA ASP A 51 3.28 6.94 -9.74
C ASP A 51 1.76 7.09 -9.91
N ASP A 52 0.95 6.27 -9.24
CA ASP A 52 -0.49 6.46 -9.20
C ASP A 52 -0.86 7.79 -8.51
N LEU A 53 -0.18 8.11 -7.40
CA LEU A 53 -0.40 9.37 -6.70
C LEU A 53 -0.01 10.57 -7.57
N ARG A 54 1.13 10.49 -8.27
CA ARG A 54 1.56 11.53 -9.22
C ARG A 54 0.52 11.73 -10.32
N ARG A 55 0.02 10.65 -10.92
CA ARG A 55 -1.02 10.73 -11.95
C ARG A 55 -2.30 11.40 -11.43
N LEU A 56 -2.77 11.00 -10.25
CA LEU A 56 -3.97 11.61 -9.63
C LEU A 56 -3.78 13.11 -9.35
N VAL A 57 -2.59 13.52 -8.92
CA VAL A 57 -2.26 14.94 -8.70
C VAL A 57 -2.23 15.71 -10.01
N GLU A 58 -1.65 15.15 -11.07
CA GLU A 58 -1.64 15.78 -12.39
C GLU A 58 -3.06 15.93 -12.96
N GLU A 59 -3.88 14.88 -12.87
CA GLU A 59 -5.29 14.94 -13.26
C GLU A 59 -6.06 16.01 -12.47
N ALA A 60 -5.84 16.09 -11.15
CA ALA A 60 -6.44 17.11 -10.30
C ALA A 60 -6.00 18.54 -10.70
N ARG A 61 -4.70 18.74 -10.96
CA ARG A 61 -4.18 20.03 -11.44
C ARG A 61 -4.76 20.42 -12.79
N ALA A 62 -4.87 19.47 -13.72
CA ALA A 62 -5.45 19.68 -15.04
C ALA A 62 -6.94 20.00 -14.98
N SER A 63 -7.67 19.49 -13.98
CA SER A 63 -9.10 19.78 -13.78
C SER A 63 -9.41 21.22 -13.32
N GLY A 64 -8.38 22.00 -12.97
CA GLY A 64 -8.54 23.40 -12.56
C GLY A 64 -9.00 23.58 -11.10
N ILE A 65 -9.19 24.84 -10.71
CA ILE A 65 -9.65 25.21 -9.37
C ILE A 65 -11.18 25.05 -9.32
N GLY A 66 -11.67 24.32 -8.32
CA GLY A 66 -13.10 24.19 -8.09
C GLY A 66 -13.68 25.38 -7.32
N ASP A 67 -14.88 25.82 -7.70
CA ASP A 67 -15.56 26.98 -7.09
C ASP A 67 -16.47 26.63 -5.90
N ARG A 68 -16.56 25.34 -5.55
CA ARG A 68 -17.46 24.87 -4.50
C ARG A 68 -16.92 25.22 -3.11
N SER A 69 -17.78 25.77 -2.28
CA SER A 69 -17.53 25.97 -0.86
C SER A 69 -17.46 24.64 -0.10
N ILE A 70 -16.83 24.67 1.08
CA ILE A 70 -16.75 23.50 1.97
C ILE A 70 -18.15 23.00 2.35
N ASP A 71 -19.11 23.89 2.54
CA ASP A 71 -20.47 23.52 2.94
C ASP A 71 -21.22 22.82 1.80
N GLU A 72 -21.07 23.26 0.56
CA GLU A 72 -21.61 22.58 -0.62
C GLU A 72 -20.99 21.19 -0.80
N ILE A 73 -19.68 21.05 -0.60
CA ILE A 73 -18.98 19.76 -0.68
C ILE A 73 -19.51 18.80 0.39
N LYS A 74 -19.68 19.27 1.64
CA LYS A 74 -20.22 18.46 2.75
C LYS A 74 -21.67 18.06 2.50
N GLN A 75 -22.50 18.97 2.00
CA GLN A 75 -23.90 18.68 1.70
C GLN A 75 -24.03 17.62 0.60
N GLU A 76 -23.23 17.75 -0.46
CA GLU A 76 -23.18 16.75 -1.54
C GLU A 76 -22.66 15.40 -1.04
N GLY A 77 -21.64 15.38 -0.18
CA GLY A 77 -21.14 14.16 0.45
C GLY A 77 -22.21 13.43 1.26
N ARG A 78 -22.98 14.17 2.08
CA ARG A 78 -24.10 13.61 2.86
C ARG A 78 -25.18 13.04 1.97
N ARG A 79 -25.58 13.77 0.91
CA ARG A 79 -26.57 13.31 -0.08
C ARG A 79 -26.16 11.97 -0.70
N ARG A 80 -24.91 11.85 -1.14
CA ARG A 80 -24.37 10.60 -1.72
C ARG A 80 -24.29 9.46 -0.72
N ALA A 81 -23.92 9.74 0.53
CA ALA A 81 -23.87 8.73 1.58
C ALA A 81 -25.28 8.21 1.91
N SER A 82 -26.26 9.10 2.10
CA SER A 82 -27.65 8.71 2.35
C SER A 82 -28.25 7.91 1.19
N ALA A 83 -27.90 8.24 -0.06
CA ALA A 83 -28.33 7.47 -1.24
C ALA A 83 -27.69 6.07 -1.34
N ARG A 84 -26.56 5.82 -0.67
CA ARG A 84 -25.94 4.49 -0.58
C ARG A 84 -26.49 3.66 0.59
N THR A 85 -27.29 4.25 1.48
CA THR A 85 -27.75 3.65 2.74
C THR A 85 -29.28 3.51 2.80
N GLY A 86 -30.01 3.33 1.69
CA GLY A 86 -31.40 2.83 1.79
C GLY A 86 -32.10 2.48 0.47
N PRO A 87 -33.20 1.70 0.50
CA PRO A 87 -33.80 0.94 1.60
C PRO A 87 -33.75 -0.59 1.31
N ASP A 88 -32.90 -1.34 2.01
CA ASP A 88 -32.98 -2.80 2.14
C ASP A 88 -32.24 -3.15 3.45
N ASP A 89 -32.91 -2.86 4.57
CA ASP A 89 -32.74 -3.51 5.87
C ASP A 89 -34.12 -3.56 6.54
#